data_AF-A0A3S1DY16-F1
#
_entry.id   AF-A0A3S1DY16-F1
#
_cell.length_a   1.000
_cell.length_b   1.000
_cell.length_c   1.000
_cell.angle_alpha   90.00
_cell.angle_beta   90.00
_cell.angle_gamma   90.00
#
_symmetry.space_group_name_H-M   'P 1'
#
loop_
_entity.id
_entity.type
_entity.pdbx_description
1 polymer ?
#
loop_
_entity_poly.entity_id
_entity_poly.type
_entity_poly.pdbx_seq_one_letter_code
_entity_poly.pdbx_strand_id
1 'polypeptide(L)'
;MKASCLVSVALLAATAMPAAAGQISDGKVKIGILNDQSGVYADFGGKWSVEAAKMAVEDFGGKVQGAPIEIVSADHQNKPDIASNIARQWYDT
;
A
#
# COMPACT_ATOMS: atom_id res chain seq x y z
N MET A 1 -52.34 2.01 10.93
CA MET A 1 -51.54 3.26 10.99
C MET A 1 -50.30 3.14 11.88
N LYS A 2 -50.36 2.50 13.07
CA LYS A 2 -49.19 2.38 13.97
C LYS A 2 -48.04 1.51 13.43
N ALA A 3 -48.34 0.49 12.62
CA ALA A 3 -47.33 -0.37 12.00
C ALA A 3 -46.47 0.34 10.93
N SER A 4 -47.01 1.36 10.26
CA SER A 4 -46.30 2.07 9.19
C SER A 4 -45.18 2.97 9.72
N CYS A 5 -45.32 3.53 10.94
CA CYS A 5 -44.26 4.31 11.57
C CYS A 5 -43.07 3.46 12.03
N LEU A 6 -43.31 2.21 12.47
CA LEU A 6 -42.25 1.34 12.96
C LEU A 6 -41.33 0.83 11.83
N VAL A 7 -41.90 0.60 10.64
CA VAL A 7 -41.13 0.19 9.45
C VAL A 7 -40.22 1.34 8.95
N SER A 8 -40.66 2.59 9.06
CA SER A 8 -39.86 3.76 8.65
C SER A 8 -38.63 3.99 9.53
N VAL A 9 -38.70 3.68 10.83
CA VAL A 9 -37.56 3.85 11.75
C VAL A 9 -36.48 2.77 11.54
N ALA A 10 -36.88 1.53 11.23
CA ALA A 10 -35.95 0.45 10.96
C ALA A 10 -35.13 0.68 9.67
N LEU A 11 -35.72 1.33 8.66
CA LEU A 11 -35.05 1.60 7.39
C LEU A 11 -33.99 2.71 7.49
N LEU A 12 -34.18 3.72 8.37
CA LEU A 12 -33.17 4.75 8.64
C LEU A 12 -31.97 4.23 9.46
N ALA A 13 -32.17 3.18 10.27
CA ALA A 13 -31.07 2.56 11.02
C ALA A 13 -30.11 1.76 10.12
N ALA A 14 -30.61 1.22 9.00
CA ALA A 14 -29.81 0.45 8.04
C ALA A 14 -28.84 1.33 7.23
N THR A 15 -29.12 2.63 7.06
CA THR A 15 -28.24 3.56 6.34
C THR A 15 -27.14 4.17 7.21
N ALA A 16 -27.16 3.90 8.53
CA ALA A 16 -26.21 4.42 9.50
C ALA A 16 -25.10 3.41 9.88
N MET A 17 -25.00 2.28 9.17
CA MET A 17 -23.82 1.42 9.29
C MET A 17 -22.62 2.22 8.78
N PRO A 18 -21.59 2.48 9.60
CA PRO A 18 -20.33 2.99 9.09
C PRO A 18 -19.91 2.03 7.98
N ALA A 19 -19.62 2.56 6.79
CA ALA A 19 -18.93 1.75 5.79
C ALA A 19 -17.71 1.16 6.50
N ALA A 20 -17.65 -0.17 6.61
CA ALA A 20 -16.50 -0.83 7.20
C ALA A 20 -15.33 -0.53 6.27
N ALA A 21 -14.59 0.55 6.55
CA ALA A 21 -13.33 0.81 5.92
C ALA A 21 -12.47 -0.43 6.19
N GLY A 22 -12.09 -1.14 5.12
CA GLY A 22 -11.27 -2.33 5.26
C GLY A 22 -10.06 -2.01 6.12
N GLN A 23 -9.81 -2.83 7.13
CA GLN A 23 -8.64 -2.66 7.98
C GLN A 23 -7.39 -2.82 7.11
N ILE A 24 -6.40 -1.95 7.31
CA ILE A 24 -5.09 -2.09 6.66
C ILE A 24 -4.47 -3.38 7.18
N SER A 25 -4.19 -4.32 6.27
CA SER A 25 -3.54 -5.59 6.60
C SER A 25 -2.22 -5.35 7.31
N ASP A 26 -1.95 -6.15 8.35
CA ASP A 26 -0.74 -6.09 9.17
C ASP A 26 -0.43 -4.72 9.81
N GLY A 27 -1.43 -3.82 9.84
CA GLY A 27 -1.32 -2.50 10.45
C GLY A 27 -0.38 -1.55 9.73
N LYS A 28 0.00 -1.81 8.47
CA LYS A 28 0.94 -0.99 7.69
C LYS A 28 0.72 -1.10 6.19
N VAL A 29 1.21 -0.12 5.44
CA VAL A 29 1.26 -0.17 3.97
C VAL A 29 2.72 -0.32 3.55
N LYS A 30 3.06 -1.46 2.97
CA LYS A 30 4.40 -1.72 2.44
C LYS A 30 4.45 -1.45 0.94
N ILE A 31 5.42 -0.64 0.49
CA ILE A 31 5.66 -0.32 -0.91
C ILE A 31 7.02 -0.92 -1.31
N GLY A 32 7.00 -1.86 -2.26
CA GLY A 32 8.18 -2.50 -2.79
C GLY A 32 8.70 -1.82 -4.05
N ILE A 33 9.97 -1.41 -4.06
CA ILE A 33 10.66 -0.85 -5.23
C ILE A 33 11.70 -1.87 -5.70
N LEU A 34 11.35 -2.61 -6.76
CA LEU A 34 12.20 -3.59 -7.41
C LEU A 34 12.61 -3.07 -8.78
N ASN A 35 13.82 -2.55 -8.88
CA ASN A 35 14.35 -1.89 -10.09
C ASN A 35 15.83 -2.21 -10.29
N ASP A 36 16.38 -1.74 -11.40
CA ASP A 36 17.81 -1.84 -11.70
C ASP A 36 18.57 -0.74 -10.96
N GLN A 37 19.35 -1.07 -9.94
CA GLN A 37 20.08 -0.08 -9.14
C GLN A 37 21.58 -0.05 -9.43
N SER A 38 22.13 -1.08 -10.06
CA SER A 38 23.55 -1.19 -10.39
C SER A 38 23.85 -1.57 -11.84
N GLY A 39 22.85 -1.96 -12.62
CA GLY A 39 22.99 -2.34 -14.02
C GLY A 39 22.90 -1.17 -15.00
N VAL A 40 22.58 -1.51 -16.24
CA VAL A 40 22.63 -0.57 -17.38
C VAL A 40 21.57 0.54 -17.34
N TYR A 41 20.54 0.39 -16.50
CA TYR A 41 19.45 1.36 -16.34
C TYR A 41 19.46 2.06 -14.98
N ALA A 42 20.52 1.90 -14.18
CA ALA A 42 20.63 2.50 -12.85
C ALA A 42 20.44 4.03 -12.84
N ASP A 43 20.91 4.72 -13.87
CA ASP A 43 20.79 6.18 -13.98
C ASP A 43 19.38 6.65 -14.37
N PHE A 44 18.57 5.80 -15.02
CA PHE A 44 17.21 6.17 -15.44
C PHE A 44 16.22 6.15 -14.28
N GLY A 45 16.39 5.20 -13.35
CA GLY A 45 15.42 5.02 -12.27
C GLY A 45 15.88 4.10 -11.16
N GLY A 46 17.19 3.92 -10.96
CA GLY A 46 17.76 3.03 -9.96
C GLY A 46 17.68 3.57 -8.54
N LYS A 47 18.78 3.50 -7.77
CA LYS A 47 18.78 3.83 -6.33
C LYS A 47 18.18 5.21 -5.98
N TRP A 48 18.31 6.19 -6.87
CA TRP A 48 17.81 7.55 -6.63
C TRP A 48 16.28 7.64 -6.67
N SER A 49 15.60 6.76 -7.40
CA SER A 49 14.13 6.69 -7.34
C SER A 49 13.64 6.13 -6.00
N VAL A 50 14.41 5.26 -5.36
CA VAL A 50 14.12 4.75 -4.01
C VAL A 50 14.19 5.89 -3.01
N GLU A 51 15.24 6.72 -3.07
CA GLU A 51 15.33 7.88 -2.17
C GLU A 51 14.27 8.93 -2.46
N ALA A 52 13.94 9.17 -3.73
CA ALA A 52 12.81 10.03 -4.08
C ALA A 52 11.48 9.52 -3.51
N ALA A 53 11.24 8.21 -3.55
CA ALA A 53 10.04 7.61 -2.94
C ALA A 53 10.02 7.76 -1.42
N LYS A 54 11.17 7.61 -0.73
CA LYS A 54 11.25 7.86 0.72
C LYS A 54 10.94 9.32 1.06
N MET A 55 11.50 10.27 0.31
CA MET A 55 11.18 11.70 0.48
C MET A 55 9.69 11.96 0.23
N ALA A 56 9.10 11.36 -0.80
CA ALA A 56 7.66 11.51 -1.06
C ALA A 56 6.79 10.93 0.07
N VAL A 57 7.20 9.82 0.69
CA VAL A 57 6.52 9.26 1.87
C VAL A 57 6.63 10.18 3.07
N GLU A 58 7.80 10.77 3.29
CA GLU A 58 8.02 11.76 4.34
C GLU A 58 7.14 13.00 4.13
N ASP A 59 7.13 13.57 2.92
CA ASP A 59 6.29 14.71 2.54
C ASP A 59 4.79 14.42 2.69
N PHE A 60 4.38 13.17 2.44
CA PHE A 60 3.00 12.72 2.63
C PHE A 60 2.61 12.60 4.13
N GLY A 61 3.58 12.66 5.05
CA GLY A 61 3.37 12.52 6.49
C GLY A 61 3.57 11.10 7.02
N GLY A 62 4.15 10.20 6.22
CA GLY A 62 4.60 8.86 6.61
C GLY A 62 3.50 7.85 6.95
N LYS A 63 2.22 8.23 6.85
CA LYS A 63 1.08 7.39 7.25
C LYS A 63 -0.11 7.56 6.32
N VAL A 64 -0.84 6.47 6.10
CA VAL A 64 -2.16 6.47 5.45
C VAL A 64 -3.19 5.89 6.42
N GLN A 65 -4.26 6.65 6.69
CA GLN A 65 -5.29 6.27 7.67
C GLN A 65 -4.71 5.86 9.05
N GLY A 66 -3.64 6.53 9.49
CA GLY A 66 -2.95 6.25 10.75
C GLY A 66 -1.96 5.08 10.72
N ALA A 67 -1.95 4.27 9.66
CA ALA A 67 -0.98 3.18 9.49
C ALA A 67 0.32 3.69 8.83
N PRO A 68 1.51 3.28 9.30
CA PRO A 68 2.79 3.66 8.70
C PRO A 68 2.94 3.14 7.28
N ILE A 69 3.65 3.91 6.46
CA ILE A 69 4.11 3.50 5.13
C ILE A 69 5.56 3.02 5.25
N GLU A 70 5.84 1.79 4.81
CA GLU A 70 7.19 1.19 4.78
C GLU A 70 7.66 1.06 3.33
N ILE A 71 8.82 1.63 3.01
CA ILE A 71 9.50 1.39 1.73
C ILE A 71 10.47 0.20 1.90
N VAL A 72 10.31 -0.82 1.06
CA VAL A 72 11.32 -1.87 0.87
C VAL A 72 11.87 -1.77 -0.55
N SER A 73 13.16 -2.04 -0.73
CA SER A 73 13.78 -1.97 -2.05
C SER A 73 14.78 -3.10 -2.28
N ALA A 74 14.95 -3.48 -3.53
CA ALA A 74 16.02 -4.39 -3.93
C ALA A 74 16.48 -4.12 -5.36
N ASP A 75 17.74 -4.46 -5.62
CA ASP A 75 18.38 -4.35 -6.92
C ASP A 75 18.23 -5.65 -7.71
N HIS A 76 17.52 -5.61 -8.82
CA HIS A 76 17.40 -6.76 -9.70
C HIS A 76 18.51 -6.86 -10.76
N GLN A 77 19.43 -5.89 -10.83
CA GLN A 77 20.61 -5.90 -11.71
C GLN A 77 20.32 -6.06 -13.21
N ASN A 78 19.16 -5.57 -13.65
CA ASN A 78 18.59 -5.84 -14.98
C ASN A 78 18.51 -7.34 -15.37
N LYS A 79 18.36 -8.24 -14.39
CA LYS A 79 18.29 -9.70 -14.57
C LYS A 79 16.92 -10.25 -14.17
N PRO A 80 16.16 -10.87 -15.09
CA PRO A 80 14.81 -11.37 -14.81
C PRO A 80 14.75 -12.46 -13.73
N ASP A 81 15.75 -13.34 -13.67
CA ASP A 81 15.84 -14.41 -12.69
C ASP A 81 15.99 -13.85 -11.27
N ILE A 82 16.88 -12.87 -11.08
CA ILE A 82 17.05 -12.17 -9.80
C ILE A 82 15.77 -11.45 -9.40
N ALA A 83 15.15 -10.69 -10.33
CA ALA A 83 13.89 -9.99 -10.08
C ALA A 83 12.79 -10.95 -9.59
N SER A 84 12.60 -12.06 -10.30
CA SER A 84 11.54 -13.03 -9.99
C SER A 84 11.76 -13.75 -8.65
N ASN A 85 13.01 -13.99 -8.26
CA ASN A 85 13.34 -14.59 -6.98
C ASN A 85 13.09 -13.63 -5.81
N ILE A 86 13.47 -12.35 -5.94
CA ILE A 86 13.18 -11.33 -4.93
C ILE A 86 11.66 -11.14 -4.78
N ALA A 87 10.93 -11.03 -5.89
CA ALA A 87 9.49 -10.85 -5.85
C ALA A 87 8.78 -12.02 -5.14
N ARG A 88 9.22 -13.27 -5.37
CA ARG A 88 8.72 -14.43 -4.63
C ARG A 88 8.98 -14.32 -3.14
N GLN A 89 10.22 -13.99 -2.74
CA GLN A 89 10.56 -13.78 -1.32
C GLN A 89 9.68 -12.71 -0.66
N TRP A 90 9.25 -11.68 -1.38
CA TRP A 90 8.35 -10.66 -0.84
C TRP A 90 6.89 -11.10 -0.74
N TYR A 91 6.41 -11.94 -1.66
CA TYR A 91 5.04 -12.46 -1.60
C TYR A 91 4.86 -13.59 -0.60
N ASP A 92 5.93 -14.31 -0.28
CA ASP A 92 5.91 -15.41 0.69
C ASP A 92 6.01 -14.93 2.15
N THR A 93 6.08 -13.61 2.41
CA THR A 93 6.16 -12.98 3.75
C THR A 93 4.91 -12.21 4.11
#